data_AF-A0A858XDT6-F1
#
_entry.id   AF-A0A858XDT6-F1
#
_cell.length_a   1.000
_cell.length_b   1.000
_cell.length_c   1.000
_cell.angle_alpha   90.00
_cell.angle_beta   90.00
_cell.angle_gamma   90.00
#
_symmetry.space_group_name_H-M   'P 1'
#
loop_
_entity.id
_entity.type
_entity.pdbx_description
1 polymer ?
#
loop_
_entity_poly.entity_id
_entity_poly.type
_entity_poly.pdbx_seq_one_letter_code
_entity_poly.pdbx_strand_id
1 'polypeptide(L)'
;MMLMPLTNRPLLKMGLVPGAAAAAAGVLLARASADAAAASAIAAQQAADSIGVGPPGPFGPQGPVGPEGPEGPKGPAGPSGTGTGDMLASLYDPQGIVANAFARANHTGTQAIATVSGLQSALDAKAPAANPVFTGSVTLGGDPSAALHAATRQYVDGIAANLGKRSRVRAATTANITIASALNNGDALDGVTLATGDLVLVKDQTTGAQNGVYVVGATPVRASEFDSWDEFPGSLVAVAEGALNQDTLWLCTSNAGGVLGTTALVFAKLNLAGTLLAANNLSDLANAATAFAAIKQAATTAASGVVQLADGAAYRALTAGRAITTDAVAAGLAEASLTDAATIAWDLAAGIDFTVTLAGNRTLGNPTNTVVGKRGRIRVVQDATGGRTLAKSGNCKTAGGVTLALSTAAGAVDYIDYDVVSATNIRLSLSKGWS
;
A
#
# COMPACT_ATOMS: atom_id res chain seq x y z
N MET A 1 49.61 -64.65 16.62
CA MET A 1 49.29 -63.20 16.65
C MET A 1 47.79 -63.08 16.38
N MET A 2 46.99 -63.05 17.44
CA MET A 2 45.55 -63.30 17.42
C MET A 2 44.84 -62.01 17.85
N LEU A 3 44.17 -61.34 16.91
CA LEU A 3 43.38 -60.13 17.15
C LEU A 3 42.08 -60.51 17.88
N MET A 4 41.88 -59.96 19.08
CA MET A 4 40.60 -60.02 19.78
C MET A 4 39.65 -58.89 19.31
N PRO A 5 38.34 -59.16 19.16
CA PRO A 5 37.34 -58.18 18.72
C PRO A 5 36.88 -57.24 19.85
N LEU A 6 36.64 -55.97 19.50
CA LEU A 6 36.11 -54.93 20.40
C LEU A 6 34.63 -55.18 20.73
N THR A 7 34.37 -55.93 21.80
CA THR A 7 33.05 -55.98 22.45
C THR A 7 33.17 -55.43 23.87
N ASN A 8 33.01 -54.11 24.03
CA ASN A 8 32.49 -53.46 25.26
C ASN A 8 32.63 -51.92 25.21
N ARG A 9 31.67 -51.24 24.58
CA ARG A 9 31.31 -49.85 24.96
C ARG A 9 29.79 -49.75 25.01
N PRO A 10 29.17 -49.40 26.15
CA PRO A 10 27.72 -49.21 26.23
C PRO A 10 27.33 -47.96 25.43
N LEU A 11 26.57 -48.15 24.35
CA LEU A 11 25.88 -47.06 23.65
C LEU A 11 24.78 -46.54 24.57
N LEU A 12 24.89 -45.29 25.03
CA LEU A 12 23.74 -44.58 25.59
C LEU A 12 22.67 -44.48 24.51
N LYS A 13 21.65 -45.33 24.62
CA LYS A 13 20.42 -45.23 23.84
C LYS A 13 19.65 -44.02 24.39
N MET A 14 19.95 -42.85 23.85
CA MET A 14 19.22 -41.62 24.14
C MET A 14 17.81 -41.78 23.57
N GLY A 15 16.84 -42.03 24.44
CA GLY A 15 15.45 -42.21 24.08
C GLY A 15 14.91 -40.96 23.38
N LEU A 16 14.47 -41.11 22.13
CA LEU A 16 13.69 -40.09 21.45
C LEU A 16 12.35 -39.95 22.19
N VAL A 17 12.13 -38.83 22.86
CA VAL A 17 10.86 -38.54 23.54
C VAL A 17 9.75 -38.43 22.47
N PRO A 18 8.65 -39.21 22.54
CA PRO A 18 7.66 -39.30 21.45
C PRO A 18 6.87 -38.03 21.11
N GLY A 19 7.05 -36.93 21.86
CA GLY A 19 6.26 -35.70 21.70
C GLY A 19 6.76 -34.71 20.66
N ALA A 20 8.07 -34.64 20.40
CA ALA A 20 8.66 -33.61 19.53
C ALA A 20 8.47 -33.91 18.03
N ALA A 21 8.46 -35.20 17.66
CA ALA A 21 8.22 -35.62 16.28
C ALA A 21 6.75 -35.41 15.86
N ALA A 22 5.79 -35.50 16.80
CA ALA A 22 4.37 -35.28 16.54
C ALA A 22 4.03 -33.80 16.29
N ALA A 23 4.67 -32.87 17.00
CA ALA A 23 4.47 -31.43 16.79
C ALA A 23 5.05 -30.95 15.46
N ALA A 24 6.23 -31.43 15.06
CA ALA A 24 6.82 -31.12 13.77
C ALA A 24 6.03 -31.73 12.60
N ALA A 25 5.50 -32.96 12.75
CA ALA A 25 4.61 -33.57 11.76
C ALA A 25 3.26 -32.85 11.65
N GLY A 26 2.68 -32.39 12.76
CA GLY A 26 1.43 -31.63 12.78
C GLY A 26 1.52 -30.29 12.05
N VAL A 27 2.62 -29.55 12.23
CA VAL A 27 2.87 -28.29 11.50
C VAL A 27 3.13 -28.55 10.01
N LEU A 28 3.80 -29.66 9.67
CA LEU A 28 4.04 -30.07 8.28
C LEU A 28 2.75 -30.46 7.53
N LEU A 29 1.84 -31.13 8.22
CA LEU A 29 0.54 -31.53 7.67
C LEU A 29 -0.43 -30.35 7.58
N ALA A 30 -0.38 -29.40 8.53
CA ALA A 30 -1.20 -28.20 8.51
C ALA A 30 -0.81 -27.22 7.38
N ARG A 31 0.49 -27.09 7.09
CA ARG A 31 0.94 -26.29 5.92
C ARG A 31 0.60 -26.99 4.60
N ALA A 32 0.70 -28.32 4.53
CA ALA A 32 0.32 -29.07 3.33
C ALA A 32 -1.20 -29.03 3.05
N SER A 33 -2.04 -29.01 4.08
CA SER A 33 -3.50 -28.83 3.91
C SER A 33 -3.88 -27.39 3.56
N ALA A 34 -3.15 -26.39 4.07
CA ALA A 34 -3.31 -24.99 3.67
C ALA A 34 -2.88 -24.75 2.21
N ASP A 35 -1.76 -25.33 1.78
CA ASP A 35 -1.29 -25.25 0.38
C ASP A 35 -2.23 -25.99 -0.58
N ALA A 36 -2.81 -27.13 -0.18
CA ALA A 36 -3.82 -27.83 -0.95
C ALA A 36 -5.15 -27.05 -1.05
N ALA A 37 -5.56 -26.37 0.02
CA ALA A 37 -6.73 -25.49 0.02
C ALA A 37 -6.51 -24.25 -0.86
N ALA A 38 -5.30 -23.66 -0.83
CA ALA A 38 -4.92 -22.55 -1.70
C ALA A 38 -4.85 -22.96 -3.18
N ALA A 39 -4.31 -24.15 -3.49
CA ALA A 39 -4.30 -24.70 -4.84
C ALA A 39 -5.73 -24.98 -5.37
N SER A 40 -6.62 -25.48 -4.51
CA SER A 40 -8.04 -25.67 -4.83
C SER A 40 -8.77 -24.33 -5.06
N ALA A 41 -8.48 -23.31 -4.26
CA ALA A 41 -9.05 -21.97 -4.44
C ALA A 41 -8.54 -21.28 -5.71
N ILE A 42 -7.26 -21.43 -6.06
CA ILE A 42 -6.69 -20.92 -7.32
C ILE A 42 -7.29 -21.66 -8.53
N ALA A 43 -7.48 -22.98 -8.45
CA ALA A 43 -8.16 -23.75 -9.49
C ALA A 43 -9.64 -23.35 -9.65
N ALA A 44 -10.33 -23.06 -8.54
CA ALA A 44 -11.70 -22.55 -8.57
C ALA A 44 -11.79 -21.12 -9.16
N GLN A 45 -10.80 -20.26 -8.89
CA GLN A 45 -10.71 -18.92 -9.46
C GLN A 45 -10.37 -18.96 -10.97
N GLN A 46 -9.47 -19.86 -11.40
CA GLN A 46 -9.13 -20.08 -12.81
C GLN A 46 -10.28 -20.68 -13.62
N ALA A 47 -11.16 -21.47 -13.00
CA ALA A 47 -12.41 -21.94 -13.61
C ALA A 47 -13.50 -20.84 -13.68
N ALA A 48 -13.42 -19.80 -12.85
CA ALA A 48 -14.31 -18.64 -12.89
C ALA A 48 -13.86 -17.56 -13.90
N ASP A 49 -12.55 -17.44 -14.13
CA ASP A 49 -11.94 -16.49 -15.09
C ASP A 49 -11.82 -17.04 -16.52
N SER A 50 -12.01 -18.35 -16.72
CA SER A 50 -12.23 -18.87 -18.07
C SER A 50 -13.58 -18.38 -18.55
N ILE A 51 -13.57 -17.37 -19.42
CA ILE A 51 -14.73 -16.91 -20.18
C ILE A 51 -15.18 -18.08 -21.04
N GLY A 52 -16.03 -18.93 -20.46
CA GLY A 52 -16.65 -20.05 -21.13
C GLY A 52 -17.50 -19.50 -22.25
N VAL A 53 -16.97 -19.51 -23.47
CA VAL A 53 -17.79 -19.50 -24.67
C VAL A 53 -18.60 -20.79 -24.59
N GLY A 54 -19.85 -20.68 -24.15
CA GLY A 54 -20.77 -21.81 -24.17
C GLY A 54 -20.79 -22.39 -25.59
N PRO A 55 -20.95 -23.72 -25.76
CA PRO A 55 -21.15 -24.27 -27.08
C PRO A 55 -22.31 -23.49 -27.74
N PRO A 56 -22.19 -23.11 -29.03
CA PRO A 56 -23.23 -22.35 -29.71
C PRO A 56 -24.59 -23.01 -29.45
N GLY A 57 -25.54 -22.26 -28.89
CA GLY A 57 -26.88 -22.77 -28.68
C GLY A 57 -27.42 -23.34 -29.99
N PRO A 58 -28.18 -24.45 -29.99
CA PRO A 58 -28.77 -24.97 -31.20
C PRO A 58 -29.57 -23.83 -31.86
N PHE A 59 -29.41 -23.68 -33.18
CA PHE A 59 -30.19 -22.73 -33.98
C PHE A 59 -31.66 -22.86 -33.56
N GLY A 60 -32.26 -21.74 -33.12
CA GLY A 60 -33.70 -21.71 -32.86
C GLY A 60 -34.43 -22.24 -34.10
N PRO A 61 -35.54 -22.98 -33.93
CA PRO A 61 -36.29 -23.47 -35.08
C PRO A 61 -36.59 -22.29 -35.99
N GLN A 62 -36.29 -22.45 -37.29
CA GLN A 62 -36.62 -21.45 -38.31
C GLN A 62 -38.09 -21.08 -38.11
N GLY A 63 -38.35 -19.80 -37.84
CA GLY A 63 -39.71 -19.31 -37.68
C GLY A 63 -40.55 -19.77 -38.87
N PRO A 64 -41.83 -20.15 -38.67
CA PRO A 64 -42.67 -20.63 -39.76
C PRO A 64 -42.61 -19.63 -40.91
N VAL A 65 -42.44 -20.16 -42.13
CA VAL A 65 -42.57 -19.37 -43.36
C VAL A 65 -43.85 -18.55 -43.22
N GLY A 66 -43.71 -17.22 -43.24
CA GLY A 66 -44.87 -16.33 -43.21
C GLY A 66 -45.83 -16.73 -44.33
N PRO A 67 -47.16 -16.72 -44.09
CA PRO A 67 -48.11 -17.10 -45.12
C PRO A 67 -47.83 -16.29 -46.38
N GLU A 68 -47.82 -16.98 -47.52
CA GLU A 68 -47.78 -16.35 -48.83
C GLU A 68 -48.88 -15.27 -48.84
N GLY A 69 -48.49 -14.02 -49.07
CA GLY A 69 -49.45 -12.92 -49.14
C GLY A 69 -50.51 -13.28 -50.20
N PRO A 70 -51.80 -12.95 -49.97
CA PRO A 70 -52.84 -13.26 -50.93
C PRO A 70 -52.44 -12.70 -52.30
N GLU A 71 -52.59 -13.54 -53.34
CA GLU A 71 -52.41 -13.13 -54.72
C GLU A 71 -53.21 -11.83 -54.92
N GLY A 72 -52.50 -10.73 -55.21
CA GLY A 72 -53.14 -9.45 -55.44
C GLY A 72 -54.20 -9.61 -56.53
N PRO A 73 -55.36 -8.94 -56.44
CA PRO A 73 -56.43 -9.11 -57.39
C PRO A 73 -55.87 -8.90 -58.80
N LYS A 74 -56.08 -9.91 -59.66
CA LYS A 74 -55.80 -9.81 -61.10
C LYS A 74 -56.35 -8.47 -61.59
N GLY A 75 -55.45 -7.56 -61.97
CA GLY A 75 -55.83 -6.25 -62.48
C GLY A 75 -56.85 -6.40 -63.60
N PRO A 76 -57.80 -5.46 -63.76
CA PRO A 76 -58.81 -5.54 -64.80
C PRO A 76 -58.15 -5.81 -66.15
N ALA A 77 -58.75 -6.71 -66.93
CA ALA A 77 -58.31 -6.96 -68.30
C ALA A 77 -58.22 -5.61 -69.01
N GLY A 78 -56.99 -5.21 -69.39
CA GLY A 78 -56.79 -4.03 -70.22
C GLY A 78 -57.62 -4.19 -71.50
N PRO A 79 -58.16 -3.09 -72.05
CA PRO A 79 -59.05 -3.16 -73.21
C PRO A 79 -58.39 -3.99 -74.31
N SER A 80 -59.12 -4.96 -74.84
CA SER A 80 -58.74 -5.71 -76.02
C SER A 80 -58.45 -4.71 -77.13
N GLY A 81 -57.17 -4.44 -77.36
CA GLY A 81 -56.73 -3.69 -78.52
C GLY A 81 -57.15 -4.47 -79.75
N THR A 82 -58.10 -3.93 -80.49
CA THR A 82 -58.42 -4.33 -81.85
C THR A 82 -57.23 -3.95 -82.73
N GLY A 83 -56.19 -4.76 -82.67
CA GLY A 83 -54.98 -4.64 -83.46
C GLY A 83 -54.75 -5.95 -84.19
N THR A 84 -55.62 -6.24 -85.15
CA THR A 84 -55.35 -7.19 -86.25
C THR A 84 -54.27 -6.59 -87.15
N GLY A 85 -53.05 -6.46 -86.62
CA GLY A 85 -51.82 -6.60 -87.39
C GLY A 85 -51.42 -8.06 -87.27
N ASP A 86 -52.08 -8.90 -88.06
CA ASP A 86 -52.04 -10.37 -87.99
C ASP A 86 -50.64 -10.88 -88.39
N MET A 87 -49.75 -11.11 -87.41
CA MET A 87 -48.49 -11.79 -87.68
C MET A 87 -48.63 -13.27 -87.35
N LEU A 88 -49.13 -13.98 -88.37
CA LEU A 88 -49.04 -15.42 -88.53
C LEU A 88 -47.71 -15.99 -88.02
N ALA A 89 -47.82 -17.13 -87.34
CA ALA A 89 -46.73 -18.03 -86.95
C ALA A 89 -45.88 -18.50 -88.15
N SER A 90 -44.97 -17.65 -88.63
CA SER A 90 -44.11 -17.96 -89.79
C SER A 90 -42.70 -17.35 -89.76
N LEU A 91 -42.20 -16.91 -88.61
CA LEU A 91 -40.75 -16.69 -88.48
C LEU A 91 -40.11 -17.91 -87.81
N TYR A 92 -39.57 -18.78 -88.67
CA TYR A 92 -38.45 -19.64 -88.34
C TYR A 92 -37.41 -18.79 -87.59
N ASP A 93 -37.22 -19.07 -86.31
CA ASP A 93 -36.19 -18.46 -85.46
C ASP A 93 -35.10 -19.50 -85.17
N PRO A 94 -34.22 -19.79 -86.14
CA PRO A 94 -33.17 -20.80 -85.99
C PRO A 94 -32.10 -20.41 -84.97
N GLN A 95 -32.14 -19.18 -84.46
CA GLN A 95 -31.13 -18.59 -83.57
C GLN A 95 -31.72 -18.16 -82.22
N GLY A 96 -33.00 -18.39 -81.97
CA GLY A 96 -33.69 -18.02 -80.72
C GLY A 96 -33.70 -16.51 -80.42
N ILE A 97 -33.73 -15.64 -81.43
CA ILE A 97 -33.67 -14.17 -81.35
C ILE A 97 -34.66 -13.57 -80.34
N VAL A 98 -35.89 -14.08 -80.23
CA VAL A 98 -36.85 -13.56 -79.22
C VAL A 98 -36.52 -14.01 -77.81
N ALA A 99 -35.96 -15.19 -77.61
CA ALA A 99 -35.42 -15.63 -76.32
C ALA A 99 -34.10 -14.89 -76.01
N ASN A 100 -33.30 -14.59 -77.03
CA ASN A 100 -32.05 -13.85 -76.93
C ASN A 100 -32.26 -12.36 -76.61
N ALA A 101 -33.32 -11.74 -77.09
CA ALA A 101 -33.62 -10.32 -76.88
C ALA A 101 -33.99 -9.97 -75.42
N PHE A 102 -34.47 -10.95 -74.64
CA PHE A 102 -34.78 -10.81 -73.21
C PHE A 102 -33.81 -11.56 -72.30
N ALA A 103 -32.90 -12.35 -72.87
CA ALA A 103 -31.84 -12.97 -72.11
C ALA A 103 -30.83 -11.90 -71.67
N ARG A 104 -30.78 -11.62 -70.35
CA ARG A 104 -29.81 -10.67 -69.74
C ARG A 104 -28.36 -10.91 -70.19
N ALA A 105 -28.02 -12.15 -70.56
CA ALA A 105 -26.70 -12.52 -71.09
C ALA A 105 -26.32 -11.83 -72.41
N ASN A 106 -27.31 -11.35 -73.19
CA ASN A 106 -27.09 -10.73 -74.50
C ASN A 106 -27.27 -9.21 -74.50
N HIS A 107 -27.54 -8.61 -73.34
CA HIS A 107 -27.54 -7.15 -73.19
C HIS A 107 -26.09 -6.64 -73.06
N THR A 108 -25.32 -6.71 -74.14
CA THR A 108 -23.91 -6.30 -74.22
C THR A 108 -23.72 -4.83 -74.66
N GLY A 109 -24.73 -3.98 -74.47
CA GLY A 109 -24.72 -2.56 -74.87
C GLY A 109 -24.46 -1.58 -73.71
N THR A 110 -23.94 -0.39 -74.04
CA THR A 110 -23.86 0.74 -73.10
C THR A 110 -25.20 1.48 -73.09
N GLN A 111 -25.81 1.68 -71.92
CA GLN A 111 -27.00 2.51 -71.75
C GLN A 111 -26.60 3.84 -71.12
N ALA A 112 -27.08 4.95 -71.67
CA ALA A 112 -26.83 6.27 -71.10
C ALA A 112 -27.57 6.41 -69.77
N ILE A 113 -26.94 7.01 -68.76
CA ILE A 113 -27.50 7.12 -67.41
C ILE A 113 -28.85 7.86 -67.40
N ALA A 114 -29.05 8.78 -68.35
CA ALA A 114 -30.26 9.57 -68.51
C ALA A 114 -31.48 8.75 -68.94
N THR A 115 -31.31 7.54 -69.51
CA THR A 115 -32.43 6.68 -69.89
C THR A 115 -32.96 5.85 -68.71
N VAL A 116 -32.27 5.87 -67.56
CA VAL A 116 -32.69 5.19 -66.33
C VAL A 116 -33.15 6.24 -65.32
N SER A 117 -34.47 6.39 -65.20
CA SER A 117 -35.09 7.37 -64.30
C SER A 117 -34.59 7.19 -62.86
N GLY A 118 -34.11 8.28 -62.25
CA GLY A 118 -33.65 8.31 -60.84
C GLY A 118 -32.24 7.78 -60.58
N LEU A 119 -31.57 7.18 -61.56
CA LEU A 119 -30.22 6.60 -61.36
C LEU A 119 -29.18 7.67 -61.04
N GLN A 120 -29.21 8.81 -61.74
CA GLN A 120 -28.29 9.92 -61.47
C GLN A 120 -28.45 10.44 -60.03
N SER A 121 -29.68 10.70 -59.59
CA SER A 121 -29.95 11.17 -58.23
C SER A 121 -29.53 10.15 -57.15
N ALA A 122 -29.70 8.85 -57.43
CA ALA A 122 -29.26 7.81 -56.51
C ALA A 122 -27.72 7.73 -56.40
N LEU A 123 -27.00 7.98 -57.50
CA LEU A 123 -25.53 8.01 -57.54
C LEU A 123 -24.97 9.29 -56.91
N ASP A 124 -25.60 10.44 -57.14
CA ASP A 124 -25.22 11.72 -56.53
C ASP A 124 -25.31 11.69 -55.00
N ALA A 125 -26.15 10.81 -54.44
CA ALA A 125 -26.27 10.59 -53.01
C ALA A 125 -25.19 9.65 -52.43
N LYS A 126 -24.36 8.99 -53.25
CA LYS A 126 -23.30 8.08 -52.79
C LYS A 126 -21.97 8.82 -52.69
N ALA A 127 -21.28 8.65 -51.57
CA ALA A 127 -19.90 9.12 -51.44
C ALA A 127 -18.96 8.26 -52.32
N PRO A 128 -17.95 8.87 -52.99
CA PRO A 128 -16.90 8.14 -53.69
C PRO A 128 -16.17 7.16 -52.76
N ALA A 129 -15.84 5.98 -53.28
CA ALA A 129 -15.12 4.95 -52.51
C ALA A 129 -13.68 5.34 -52.14
N ALA A 130 -13.06 6.23 -52.92
CA ALA A 130 -11.75 6.78 -52.65
C ALA A 130 -11.86 8.30 -52.48
N ASN A 131 -11.27 8.82 -51.40
CA ASN A 131 -11.12 10.26 -51.11
C ASN A 131 -12.41 11.08 -51.28
N PRO A 132 -13.52 10.72 -50.60
CA PRO A 132 -14.73 11.53 -50.66
C PRO A 132 -14.46 12.94 -50.12
N VAL A 133 -14.89 13.97 -50.86
CA VAL A 133 -14.85 15.36 -50.42
C VAL A 133 -16.25 15.76 -49.97
N PHE A 134 -16.43 15.99 -48.67
CA PHE A 134 -17.70 16.45 -48.12
C PHE A 134 -17.77 17.98 -48.17
N THR A 135 -18.76 18.51 -48.87
CA THR A 135 -18.97 19.97 -49.05
C THR A 135 -19.94 20.57 -48.02
N GLY A 136 -20.30 19.81 -46.97
CA GLY A 136 -21.23 20.21 -45.91
C GLY A 136 -21.05 19.39 -44.63
N SER A 137 -21.90 19.64 -43.63
CA SER A 137 -21.87 18.92 -42.35
C SER A 137 -22.24 17.45 -42.50
N VAL A 138 -21.46 16.56 -41.88
CA VAL A 138 -21.67 15.11 -41.90
C VAL A 138 -22.15 14.64 -40.53
N THR A 139 -23.30 13.98 -40.48
CA THR A 139 -23.83 13.32 -39.28
C THR A 139 -23.75 11.81 -39.47
N LEU A 140 -23.10 11.12 -38.54
CA LEU A 140 -22.96 9.65 -38.57
C LEU A 140 -24.12 9.00 -37.82
N GLY A 141 -24.60 7.85 -38.32
CA GLY A 141 -25.78 7.16 -37.78
C GLY A 141 -25.55 6.34 -36.51
N GLY A 142 -24.33 6.30 -35.98
CA GLY A 142 -23.97 5.55 -34.78
C GLY A 142 -22.47 5.45 -34.59
N ASP A 143 -22.07 4.89 -33.44
CA ASP A 143 -20.67 4.71 -33.04
C ASP A 143 -19.94 3.66 -33.90
N PRO A 144 -18.62 3.82 -34.09
CA PRO A 144 -17.83 2.89 -34.92
C PRO A 144 -17.80 1.48 -34.31
N SER A 145 -18.12 0.48 -35.13
CA SER A 145 -18.07 -0.95 -34.77
C SER A 145 -16.88 -1.72 -35.37
N ALA A 146 -16.15 -1.13 -36.32
CA ALA A 146 -14.95 -1.69 -36.92
C ALA A 146 -13.80 -0.68 -36.91
N ALA A 147 -12.56 -1.18 -36.93
CA ALA A 147 -11.35 -0.38 -36.71
C ALA A 147 -11.12 0.76 -37.72
N LEU A 148 -11.71 0.69 -38.91
CA LEU A 148 -11.55 1.68 -39.98
C LEU A 148 -12.81 2.56 -40.19
N HIS A 149 -13.81 2.46 -39.32
CA HIS A 149 -14.97 3.34 -39.37
C HIS A 149 -14.60 4.76 -38.93
N ALA A 150 -15.27 5.75 -39.51
CA ALA A 150 -15.22 7.11 -38.98
C ALA A 150 -15.81 7.14 -37.56
N ALA A 151 -15.14 7.82 -36.64
CA ALA A 151 -15.60 7.96 -35.27
C ALA A 151 -16.58 9.15 -35.14
N THR A 152 -17.67 8.95 -34.40
CA THR A 152 -18.54 10.07 -33.99
C THR A 152 -17.79 10.94 -32.99
N ARG A 153 -18.09 12.24 -32.97
CA ARG A 153 -17.55 13.11 -31.91
C ARG A 153 -17.92 12.60 -30.52
N GLN A 154 -19.16 12.14 -30.34
CA GLN A 154 -19.63 11.55 -29.08
C GLN A 154 -18.77 10.35 -28.63
N TYR A 155 -18.41 9.46 -29.54
CA TYR A 155 -17.56 8.31 -29.25
C TYR A 155 -16.16 8.75 -28.80
N VAL A 156 -15.55 9.70 -29.51
CA VAL A 156 -14.23 10.24 -29.16
C VAL A 156 -14.28 10.97 -27.82
N ASP A 157 -15.30 11.79 -27.59
CA ASP A 157 -15.50 12.54 -26.35
C ASP A 157 -15.75 11.58 -25.16
N GLY A 158 -16.50 10.50 -25.35
CA GLY A 158 -16.72 9.46 -24.34
C GLY A 158 -15.45 8.65 -24.00
N ILE A 159 -14.58 8.39 -24.99
CA ILE A 159 -13.26 7.81 -24.74
C ILE A 159 -12.38 8.80 -23.97
N ALA A 160 -12.36 10.06 -24.38
CA ALA A 160 -11.57 11.10 -23.73
C ALA A 160 -12.01 11.36 -22.29
N ALA A 161 -13.32 11.28 -22.02
CA ALA A 161 -13.87 11.35 -20.66
C ALA A 161 -13.36 10.22 -19.76
N ASN A 162 -13.13 9.02 -20.29
CA ASN A 162 -12.56 7.90 -19.53
C ASN A 162 -11.05 8.05 -19.25
N LEU A 163 -10.33 8.90 -20.00
CA LEU A 163 -8.90 9.12 -19.83
C LEU A 163 -8.55 10.29 -18.90
N GLY A 164 -9.54 11.08 -18.47
CA GLY A 164 -9.36 12.25 -17.59
C GLY A 164 -8.55 13.37 -18.24
N LYS A 165 -9.04 14.62 -18.22
CA LYS A 165 -8.28 15.77 -18.77
C LYS A 165 -6.96 15.97 -18.03
N ARG A 166 -5.91 16.41 -18.74
CA ARG A 166 -4.62 16.78 -18.16
C ARG A 166 -4.41 18.28 -18.30
N SER A 167 -4.03 18.96 -17.22
CA SER A 167 -3.76 20.40 -17.22
C SER A 167 -2.51 20.76 -16.42
N ARG A 168 -1.88 21.86 -16.79
CA ARG A 168 -0.81 22.51 -16.00
C ARG A 168 -1.36 23.83 -15.49
N VAL A 169 -1.31 24.02 -14.18
CA VAL A 169 -1.63 25.27 -13.50
C VAL A 169 -0.37 25.88 -12.92
N ARG A 170 -0.38 27.20 -12.74
CA ARG A 170 0.75 27.93 -12.20
C ARG A 170 0.90 27.74 -10.70
N ALA A 171 -0.19 27.91 -9.94
CA ALA A 171 -0.20 27.76 -8.49
C ALA A 171 -1.48 27.05 -8.01
N ALA A 172 -1.49 26.62 -6.75
CA ALA A 172 -2.64 26.01 -6.10
C ALA A 172 -2.93 26.63 -4.74
N THR A 173 -4.19 26.55 -4.30
CA THR A 173 -4.56 27.00 -2.95
C THR A 173 -3.84 26.18 -1.87
N THR A 174 -3.60 26.82 -0.72
CA THR A 174 -3.10 26.19 0.52
C THR A 174 -4.14 26.25 1.65
N ALA A 175 -5.18 27.06 1.48
CA ALA A 175 -6.26 27.27 2.43
C ALA A 175 -7.49 27.82 1.69
N ASN A 176 -8.60 27.98 2.42
CA ASN A 176 -9.81 28.61 1.91
C ASN A 176 -9.54 30.07 1.49
N ILE A 177 -10.00 30.44 0.29
CA ILE A 177 -9.85 31.79 -0.26
C ILE A 177 -11.20 32.39 -0.67
N THR A 178 -11.23 33.70 -0.91
CA THR A 178 -12.35 34.36 -1.60
C THR A 178 -12.00 34.50 -3.08
N ILE A 179 -12.49 33.58 -3.92
CA ILE A 179 -12.15 33.49 -5.36
C ILE A 179 -12.23 34.84 -6.08
N ALA A 180 -13.28 35.62 -5.82
CA ALA A 180 -13.52 36.89 -6.51
C ALA A 180 -12.42 37.94 -6.30
N SER A 181 -11.68 37.86 -5.19
CA SER A 181 -10.71 38.88 -4.76
C SER A 181 -9.30 38.36 -4.47
N ALA A 182 -9.07 37.05 -4.59
CA ALA A 182 -7.79 36.42 -4.27
C ALA A 182 -7.09 35.83 -5.51
N LEU A 183 -7.75 35.89 -6.68
CA LEU A 183 -7.25 35.41 -7.96
C LEU A 183 -7.24 36.55 -9.01
N ASN A 184 -7.03 37.79 -8.58
CA ASN A 184 -6.86 38.93 -9.47
C ASN A 184 -5.38 39.12 -9.84
N ASN A 185 -5.14 39.96 -10.85
CA ASN A 185 -3.80 40.29 -11.29
C ASN A 185 -2.99 40.99 -10.18
N GLY A 186 -1.84 40.43 -9.82
CA GLY A 186 -0.97 40.95 -8.76
C GLY A 186 -1.20 40.31 -7.39
N ASP A 187 -2.25 39.51 -7.21
CA ASP A 187 -2.48 38.78 -5.96
C ASP A 187 -1.43 37.68 -5.75
N ALA A 188 -1.19 37.31 -4.49
CA ALA A 188 -0.28 36.22 -4.15
C ALA A 188 -1.05 34.95 -3.77
N LEU A 189 -0.68 33.83 -4.39
CA LEU A 189 -1.20 32.49 -4.05
C LEU A 189 -0.02 31.53 -3.85
N ASP A 190 0.06 30.91 -2.68
CA ASP A 190 1.18 30.02 -2.29
C ASP A 190 2.58 30.66 -2.52
N GLY A 191 2.68 31.98 -2.27
CA GLY A 191 3.92 32.75 -2.48
C GLY A 191 4.20 33.15 -3.94
N VAL A 192 3.33 32.80 -4.88
CA VAL A 192 3.43 33.16 -6.31
C VAL A 192 2.56 34.37 -6.61
N THR A 193 3.12 35.44 -7.19
CA THR A 193 2.35 36.58 -7.70
C THR A 193 1.69 36.22 -9.03
N LEU A 194 0.36 36.31 -9.08
CA LEU A 194 -0.48 35.90 -10.20
C LEU A 194 -0.57 36.98 -11.29
N ALA A 195 -0.64 36.56 -12.55
CA ALA A 195 -0.87 37.42 -13.71
C ALA A 195 -2.20 37.07 -14.41
N THR A 196 -2.81 38.04 -15.08
CA THR A 196 -4.05 37.82 -15.85
C THR A 196 -3.84 36.70 -16.89
N GLY A 197 -4.75 35.73 -16.93
CA GLY A 197 -4.67 34.56 -17.80
C GLY A 197 -3.99 33.35 -17.17
N ASP A 198 -3.33 33.49 -16.01
CA ASP A 198 -2.77 32.35 -15.29
C ASP A 198 -3.86 31.36 -14.89
N LEU A 199 -3.58 30.07 -15.02
CA LEU A 199 -4.43 29.02 -14.50
C LEU A 199 -4.01 28.67 -13.07
N VAL A 200 -4.98 28.54 -12.17
CA VAL A 200 -4.75 28.17 -10.77
C VAL A 200 -5.69 27.04 -10.33
N LEU A 201 -5.19 26.14 -9.49
CA LEU A 201 -6.01 25.08 -8.89
C LEU A 201 -6.55 25.54 -7.54
N VAL A 202 -7.87 25.71 -7.46
CA VAL A 202 -8.61 25.96 -6.23
C VAL A 202 -9.10 24.61 -5.70
N LYS A 203 -8.49 24.12 -4.61
CA LYS A 203 -8.80 22.79 -4.05
C LYS A 203 -9.19 22.80 -2.56
N ASP A 204 -8.95 23.90 -1.84
CA ASP A 204 -9.12 23.97 -0.39
C ASP A 204 -10.30 24.86 0.05
N GLN A 205 -11.36 24.96 -0.76
CA GLN A 205 -12.55 25.68 -0.34
C GLN A 205 -13.32 24.89 0.71
N THR A 206 -13.88 25.61 1.69
CA THR A 206 -14.82 25.03 2.66
C THR A 206 -16.08 24.51 1.96
N THR A 207 -16.56 25.24 0.96
CA THR A 207 -17.62 24.78 0.05
C THR A 207 -16.98 24.07 -1.14
N GLY A 208 -16.83 22.74 -1.04
CA GLY A 208 -16.12 21.94 -2.07
C GLY A 208 -16.68 22.05 -3.49
N ALA A 209 -17.93 22.50 -3.69
CA ALA A 209 -18.49 22.76 -5.02
C ALA A 209 -17.84 23.96 -5.74
N GLN A 210 -17.12 24.82 -5.01
CA GLN A 210 -16.35 25.94 -5.56
C GLN A 210 -14.95 25.52 -6.03
N ASN A 211 -14.46 24.35 -5.63
CA ASN A 211 -13.15 23.85 -6.07
C ASN A 211 -13.12 23.62 -7.59
N GLY A 212 -11.97 23.81 -8.22
CA GLY A 212 -11.76 23.61 -9.65
C GLY A 212 -10.54 24.36 -10.17
N VAL A 213 -10.42 24.43 -11.50
CA VAL A 213 -9.36 25.20 -12.16
C VAL A 213 -9.93 26.54 -12.61
N TYR A 214 -9.29 27.64 -12.20
CA TYR A 214 -9.73 29.00 -12.48
C TYR A 214 -8.70 29.77 -13.30
N VAL A 215 -9.18 30.73 -14.08
CA VAL A 215 -8.37 31.71 -14.81
C VAL A 215 -8.30 32.99 -13.98
N VAL A 216 -7.09 33.48 -13.73
CA VAL A 216 -6.81 34.74 -13.04
C VAL A 216 -7.26 35.91 -13.91
N GLY A 217 -7.98 36.87 -13.31
CA GLY A 217 -8.50 38.04 -14.02
C GLY A 217 -9.25 38.98 -13.09
N ALA A 218 -9.82 40.07 -13.62
CA ALA A 218 -10.60 41.03 -12.82
C ALA A 218 -11.87 40.40 -12.20
N THR A 219 -12.43 39.40 -12.88
CA THR A 219 -13.50 38.54 -12.34
C THR A 219 -13.11 37.10 -12.63
N PRO A 220 -12.46 36.41 -11.68
CA PRO A 220 -11.98 35.06 -11.89
C PRO A 220 -13.12 34.09 -12.20
N VAL A 221 -12.95 33.29 -13.25
CA VAL A 221 -13.92 32.30 -13.71
C VAL A 221 -13.24 30.94 -13.86
N ARG A 222 -14.01 29.86 -13.87
CA ARG A 222 -13.47 28.54 -14.21
C ARG A 222 -12.88 28.57 -15.61
N ALA A 223 -11.79 27.83 -15.81
CA ALA A 223 -11.18 27.69 -17.13
C ALA A 223 -12.16 27.03 -18.10
N SER A 224 -12.13 27.42 -19.38
CA SER A 224 -13.01 26.88 -20.42
C SER A 224 -12.85 25.38 -20.64
N GLU A 225 -11.70 24.82 -20.25
CA GLU A 225 -11.44 23.37 -20.31
C GLU A 225 -11.91 22.62 -19.05
N PHE A 226 -12.49 23.34 -18.08
CA PHE A 226 -12.95 22.87 -16.79
C PHE A 226 -14.25 23.59 -16.37
N ASP A 227 -15.14 23.81 -17.33
CA ASP A 227 -16.42 24.51 -17.17
C ASP A 227 -17.65 23.57 -17.17
N SER A 228 -17.43 22.27 -17.34
CA SER A 228 -18.44 21.22 -17.20
C SER A 228 -18.05 20.15 -16.18
N TRP A 229 -19.04 19.46 -15.59
CA TRP A 229 -18.79 18.43 -14.58
C TRP A 229 -17.97 17.26 -15.15
N ASP A 230 -18.34 16.78 -16.35
CA ASP A 230 -17.77 15.57 -16.94
C ASP A 230 -16.28 15.73 -17.32
N GLU A 231 -15.74 16.95 -17.21
CA GLU A 231 -14.33 17.26 -17.46
C GLU A 231 -13.44 17.04 -16.23
N PHE A 232 -14.03 16.96 -15.03
CA PHE A 232 -13.29 16.82 -13.78
C PHE A 232 -12.97 15.37 -13.39
N PRO A 233 -13.91 14.40 -13.41
CA PRO A 233 -13.63 13.03 -13.00
C PRO A 233 -12.39 12.44 -13.69
N GLY A 234 -11.44 11.95 -12.88
CA GLY A 234 -10.19 11.36 -13.40
C GLY A 234 -9.17 12.37 -13.95
N SER A 235 -9.47 13.67 -13.96
CA SER A 235 -8.54 14.69 -14.43
C SER A 235 -7.28 14.80 -13.57
N LEU A 236 -6.15 15.08 -14.22
CA LEU A 236 -4.83 15.26 -13.61
C LEU A 236 -4.36 16.70 -13.80
N VAL A 237 -4.07 17.39 -12.69
CA VAL A 237 -3.64 18.79 -12.67
C VAL A 237 -2.24 18.89 -12.06
N ALA A 238 -1.27 19.29 -12.87
CA ALA A 238 0.10 19.53 -12.43
C ALA A 238 0.28 20.99 -12.00
N VAL A 239 0.83 21.22 -10.80
CA VAL A 239 1.13 22.55 -10.26
C VAL A 239 2.60 22.86 -10.51
N ALA A 240 2.88 23.99 -11.16
CA ALA A 240 4.24 24.34 -11.57
C ALA A 240 5.05 25.09 -10.49
N GLU A 241 4.41 26.02 -9.77
CA GLU A 241 5.07 26.92 -8.82
C GLU A 241 4.29 26.97 -7.49
N GLY A 242 4.96 27.41 -6.42
CA GLY A 242 4.38 27.56 -5.09
C GLY A 242 5.36 27.20 -3.98
N ALA A 243 5.22 27.78 -2.79
CA ALA A 243 6.05 27.43 -1.65
C ALA A 243 5.75 26.02 -1.12
N LEU A 244 4.48 25.60 -1.12
CA LEU A 244 4.05 24.29 -0.61
C LEU A 244 3.64 23.31 -1.72
N ASN A 245 3.09 23.81 -2.83
CA ASN A 245 2.53 22.98 -3.89
C ASN A 245 3.36 22.93 -5.18
N GLN A 246 4.58 23.48 -5.23
CA GLN A 246 5.46 23.33 -6.40
C GLN A 246 5.67 21.86 -6.81
N ASP A 247 5.73 21.62 -8.11
CA ASP A 247 5.99 20.30 -8.73
C ASP A 247 5.07 19.16 -8.22
N THR A 248 3.85 19.49 -7.81
CA THR A 248 2.87 18.51 -7.36
C THR A 248 1.91 18.11 -8.47
N LEU A 249 1.40 16.88 -8.40
CA LEU A 249 0.37 16.37 -9.31
C LEU A 249 -0.89 16.04 -8.50
N TRP A 250 -2.05 16.50 -8.97
CA TRP A 250 -3.33 16.33 -8.29
C TRP A 250 -4.30 15.57 -9.20
N LEU A 251 -4.92 14.53 -8.66
CA LEU A 251 -5.97 13.75 -9.31
C LEU A 251 -7.33 14.21 -8.78
N CYS A 252 -8.27 14.52 -9.66
CA CYS A 252 -9.66 14.66 -9.27
C CYS A 252 -10.27 13.27 -9.03
N THR A 253 -10.72 13.03 -7.80
CA THR A 253 -11.30 11.74 -7.37
C THR A 253 -12.82 11.77 -7.29
N SER A 254 -13.46 12.86 -7.73
CA SER A 254 -14.92 12.93 -7.84
C SER A 254 -15.40 12.01 -8.96
N ASN A 255 -16.51 11.30 -8.73
CA ASN A 255 -17.10 10.37 -9.70
C ASN A 255 -17.92 11.10 -10.78
N ALA A 256 -18.16 10.43 -11.91
CA ALA A 256 -19.09 10.94 -12.94
C ALA A 256 -20.54 11.08 -12.43
N GLY A 257 -21.35 11.91 -13.09
CA GLY A 257 -22.78 12.08 -12.79
C GLY A 257 -23.15 13.14 -11.74
N GLY A 258 -22.25 14.05 -11.40
CA GLY A 258 -22.52 15.21 -10.55
C GLY A 258 -22.87 16.47 -11.35
N VAL A 259 -23.09 17.58 -10.64
CA VAL A 259 -23.42 18.89 -11.24
C VAL A 259 -22.42 19.94 -10.77
N LEU A 260 -21.77 20.61 -11.72
CA LEU A 260 -20.79 21.66 -11.43
C LEU A 260 -21.41 22.81 -10.63
N GLY A 261 -20.70 23.29 -9.61
CA GLY A 261 -21.18 24.35 -8.72
C GLY A 261 -22.19 23.90 -7.66
N THR A 262 -22.63 22.63 -7.69
CA THR A 262 -23.53 22.05 -6.66
C THR A 262 -22.86 20.88 -5.95
N THR A 263 -22.36 19.90 -6.70
CA THR A 263 -21.65 18.74 -6.17
C THR A 263 -20.20 19.11 -5.83
N ALA A 264 -19.67 18.60 -4.73
CA ALA A 264 -18.30 18.89 -4.31
C ALA A 264 -17.25 18.26 -5.24
N LEU A 265 -16.24 19.06 -5.62
CA LEU A 265 -15.07 18.60 -6.35
C LEU A 265 -13.92 18.32 -5.38
N VAL A 266 -13.41 17.09 -5.42
CA VAL A 266 -12.36 16.60 -4.53
C VAL A 266 -11.10 16.32 -5.34
N PHE A 267 -9.98 16.91 -4.91
CA PHE A 267 -8.66 16.70 -5.50
C PHE A 267 -7.75 16.03 -4.47
N ALA A 268 -7.13 14.93 -4.86
CA ALA A 268 -6.15 14.21 -4.06
C ALA A 268 -4.76 14.40 -4.67
N LYS A 269 -3.77 14.71 -3.83
CA LYS A 269 -2.37 14.80 -4.26
C LYS A 269 -1.87 13.41 -4.61
N LEU A 270 -1.39 13.22 -5.85
CA LEU A 270 -0.71 12.01 -6.26
C LEU A 270 0.75 12.09 -5.79
N ASN A 271 1.07 11.31 -4.77
CA ASN A 271 2.43 11.24 -4.22
C ASN A 271 3.21 10.15 -4.96
N LEU A 272 3.98 10.50 -6.01
CA LEU A 272 4.79 9.53 -6.76
C LEU A 272 6.00 8.99 -5.97
N ALA A 273 6.39 9.63 -4.87
CA ALA A 273 7.53 9.24 -4.05
C ALA A 273 7.15 8.76 -2.62
N GLY A 274 5.91 8.99 -2.17
CA GLY A 274 5.51 8.76 -0.76
C GLY A 274 4.82 7.41 -0.49
N THR A 275 4.05 6.88 -1.45
CA THR A 275 3.29 5.64 -1.27
C THR A 275 4.15 4.38 -1.40
N LEU A 276 5.15 4.39 -2.29
CA LEU A 276 6.19 3.36 -2.35
C LEU A 276 7.09 3.36 -1.10
N LEU A 277 7.20 4.49 -0.39
CA LEU A 277 8.00 4.61 0.82
C LEU A 277 7.26 4.05 2.07
N ALA A 278 5.94 4.20 2.11
CA ALA A 278 5.08 3.60 3.15
C ALA A 278 4.87 2.08 2.97
N ALA A 279 4.95 1.57 1.74
CA ALA A 279 4.78 0.14 1.45
C ALA A 279 6.05 -0.70 1.64
N ASN A 280 7.20 -0.07 1.92
CA ASN A 280 8.50 -0.76 2.00
C ASN A 280 9.27 -0.44 3.29
N ASN A 281 8.59 -0.31 4.43
CA ASN A 281 9.21 -0.39 5.77
C ASN A 281 10.48 0.48 5.96
N LEU A 282 10.59 1.55 5.16
CA LEU A 282 11.69 2.50 5.08
C LEU A 282 11.20 3.93 5.35
N SER A 283 9.89 4.20 5.37
CA SER A 283 9.34 5.49 5.80
C SER A 283 9.61 5.79 7.29
N ASP A 284 9.96 4.80 8.09
CA ASP A 284 10.30 4.99 9.51
C ASP A 284 11.78 5.33 9.75
N LEU A 285 12.57 5.52 8.68
CA LEU A 285 13.97 5.93 8.77
C LEU A 285 14.15 7.44 8.96
N ALA A 286 13.14 8.16 9.44
CA ALA A 286 13.32 9.53 9.92
C ALA A 286 13.94 9.58 11.33
N ASN A 287 13.80 8.50 12.12
CA ASN A 287 14.42 8.37 13.45
C ASN A 287 14.78 6.91 13.75
N ALA A 288 16.07 6.64 13.99
CA ALA A 288 16.60 5.32 14.33
C ALA A 288 15.90 4.67 15.55
N ALA A 289 15.44 5.47 16.52
CA ALA A 289 14.75 4.97 17.70
C ALA A 289 13.35 4.41 17.37
N THR A 290 12.61 5.07 16.47
CA THR A 290 11.28 4.65 16.05
C THR A 290 11.36 3.39 15.19
N ALA A 291 12.30 3.35 14.25
CA ALA A 291 12.56 2.18 13.41
C ALA A 291 12.90 0.95 14.27
N PHE A 292 13.81 1.11 15.25
CA PHE A 292 14.16 0.03 16.15
C PHE A 292 12.97 -0.43 17.02
N ALA A 293 12.13 0.50 17.48
CA ALA A 293 10.94 0.16 18.26
C ALA A 293 9.90 -0.65 17.48
N ALA A 294 9.74 -0.38 16.18
CA ALA A 294 8.79 -1.06 15.31
C ALA A 294 9.22 -2.48 14.91
N ILE A 295 10.53 -2.71 14.72
CA ILE A 295 11.06 -4.01 14.25
C ILE A 295 11.48 -4.94 15.39
N LYS A 296 11.73 -4.40 16.58
CA LYS A 296 12.22 -5.22 17.70
C LYS A 296 11.11 -6.10 18.27
N GLN A 297 11.50 -7.28 18.70
CA GLN A 297 10.69 -8.20 19.48
C GLN A 297 11.35 -8.48 20.83
N ALA A 298 10.57 -8.99 21.78
CA ALA A 298 11.10 -9.43 23.06
C ALA A 298 12.08 -10.61 22.85
N ALA A 299 13.17 -10.61 23.61
CA ALA A 299 14.10 -11.72 23.65
C ALA A 299 13.40 -12.98 24.19
N THR A 300 13.23 -13.99 23.33
CA THR A 300 12.65 -15.30 23.68
C THR A 300 13.38 -16.39 22.91
N THR A 301 13.22 -17.65 23.33
CA THR A 301 13.78 -18.82 22.62
C THR A 301 13.15 -19.06 21.25
N ALA A 302 12.00 -18.46 20.97
CA ALA A 302 11.32 -18.50 19.69
C ALA A 302 11.57 -17.24 18.84
N ALA A 303 12.43 -16.32 19.30
CA ALA A 303 12.71 -15.11 18.55
C ALA A 303 13.49 -15.42 17.27
N SER A 304 12.96 -15.01 16.11
CA SER A 304 13.56 -15.18 14.79
C SER A 304 14.03 -13.86 14.15
N GLY A 305 13.72 -12.72 14.77
CA GLY A 305 14.02 -11.38 14.26
C GLY A 305 14.91 -10.55 15.19
N VAL A 306 14.76 -9.22 15.12
CA VAL A 306 15.60 -8.25 15.84
C VAL A 306 15.21 -8.20 17.32
N VAL A 307 16.18 -8.34 18.22
CA VAL A 307 15.96 -8.32 19.67
C VAL A 307 16.74 -7.17 20.31
N GLN A 308 16.19 -6.58 21.36
CA GLN A 308 16.90 -5.55 22.14
C GLN A 308 17.94 -6.16 23.09
N LEU A 309 19.15 -5.64 23.03
CA LEU A 309 20.22 -6.01 23.96
C LEU A 309 20.00 -5.39 25.35
N ALA A 310 20.44 -6.11 26.37
CA ALA A 310 20.59 -5.58 27.72
C ALA A 310 21.87 -4.75 27.80
N ASP A 311 21.84 -3.65 28.55
CA ASP A 311 23.02 -2.99 29.08
C ASP A 311 23.29 -3.49 30.52
N GLY A 312 24.35 -2.99 31.15
CA GLY A 312 24.70 -3.39 32.53
C GLY A 312 23.59 -3.07 33.55
N ALA A 313 22.84 -1.99 33.36
CA ALA A 313 21.74 -1.62 34.26
C ALA A 313 20.56 -2.59 34.12
N ALA A 314 20.19 -2.92 32.88
CA ALA A 314 19.16 -3.90 32.57
C ALA A 314 19.52 -5.29 33.10
N TYR A 315 20.80 -5.67 33.04
CA TYR A 315 21.30 -6.90 33.65
C TYR A 315 21.12 -6.89 35.18
N ARG A 316 21.57 -5.83 35.87
CA ARG A 316 21.45 -5.69 37.34
C ARG A 316 19.99 -5.71 37.82
N ALA A 317 19.09 -5.12 37.03
CA ALA A 317 17.66 -5.07 37.32
C ALA A 317 16.89 -6.34 36.87
N LEU A 318 17.56 -7.31 36.22
CA LEU A 318 16.92 -8.49 35.63
C LEU A 318 15.74 -8.13 34.70
N THR A 319 15.94 -7.11 33.87
CA THR A 319 14.89 -6.60 32.98
C THR A 319 14.49 -7.66 31.94
N ALA A 320 13.21 -8.02 31.91
CA ALA A 320 12.68 -9.02 30.99
C ALA A 320 12.73 -8.57 29.51
N GLY A 321 12.70 -9.54 28.60
CA GLY A 321 12.58 -9.31 27.16
C GLY A 321 13.84 -8.76 26.49
N ARG A 322 14.99 -8.80 27.16
CA ARG A 322 16.29 -8.36 26.63
C ARG A 322 17.26 -9.52 26.45
N ALA A 323 18.02 -9.49 25.36
CA ALA A 323 19.11 -10.43 25.13
C ALA A 323 20.34 -9.99 25.91
N ILE A 324 20.95 -10.91 26.66
CA ILE A 324 22.16 -10.64 27.44
C ILE A 324 23.39 -10.87 26.58
N THR A 325 24.33 -9.93 26.58
CA THR A 325 25.65 -10.06 25.97
C THR A 325 26.73 -10.22 27.04
N THR A 326 27.91 -10.68 26.65
CA THR A 326 29.08 -10.75 27.54
C THR A 326 29.46 -9.36 28.07
N ASP A 327 29.33 -8.31 27.25
CA ASP A 327 29.64 -6.94 27.66
C ASP A 327 28.65 -6.41 28.69
N ALA A 328 27.36 -6.74 28.55
CA ALA A 328 26.34 -6.37 29.54
C ALA A 328 26.60 -7.03 30.89
N VAL A 329 27.05 -8.30 30.88
CA VAL A 329 27.45 -9.01 32.10
C VAL A 329 28.69 -8.36 32.71
N ALA A 330 29.73 -8.09 31.92
CA ALA A 330 30.94 -7.44 32.40
C ALA A 330 30.67 -6.05 32.99
N ALA A 331 29.88 -5.22 32.31
CA ALA A 331 29.47 -3.90 32.81
C ALA A 331 28.53 -3.99 34.02
N GLY A 332 27.72 -5.04 34.11
CA GLY A 332 26.83 -5.31 35.24
C GLY A 332 27.57 -5.72 36.51
N LEU A 333 28.65 -6.49 36.37
CA LEU A 333 29.49 -7.01 37.45
C LEU A 333 30.61 -6.05 37.90
N ALA A 334 30.80 -4.93 37.20
CA ALA A 334 31.79 -3.92 37.59
C ALA A 334 31.53 -3.41 39.02
N GLU A 335 32.60 -3.31 39.81
CA GLU A 335 32.54 -2.88 41.22
C GLU A 335 32.22 -1.38 41.30
N ALA A 336 31.12 -1.05 41.99
CA ALA A 336 30.65 0.32 42.16
C ALA A 336 31.20 0.94 43.45
N SER A 337 31.72 2.18 43.38
CA SER A 337 32.18 2.89 44.56
C SER A 337 31.01 3.49 45.34
N LEU A 338 30.95 3.22 46.65
CA LEU A 338 30.03 3.87 47.56
C LEU A 338 30.66 5.14 48.13
N THR A 339 29.83 6.13 48.41
CA THR A 339 30.27 7.35 49.07
C THR A 339 30.32 7.12 50.57
N ASP A 340 31.45 7.44 51.18
CA ASP A 340 31.59 7.47 52.63
C ASP A 340 30.72 8.59 53.23
N ALA A 341 29.85 8.22 54.16
CA ALA A 341 28.91 9.10 54.82
C ALA A 341 28.57 8.53 56.20
N ALA A 342 28.01 9.35 57.10
CA ALA A 342 27.58 8.89 58.43
C ALA A 342 26.68 7.63 58.34
N THR A 343 25.75 7.64 57.37
CA THR A 343 25.02 6.46 56.91
C THR A 343 25.35 6.26 55.43
N ILE A 344 26.04 5.17 55.11
CA ILE A 344 26.43 4.82 53.74
C ILE A 344 25.19 4.34 53.00
N ALA A 345 24.77 5.10 52.00
CA ALA A 345 23.74 4.71 51.05
C ALA A 345 24.34 3.78 50.01
N TRP A 346 23.59 2.75 49.62
CA TRP A 346 24.00 1.79 48.60
C TRP A 346 22.78 1.36 47.80
N ASP A 347 22.88 1.52 46.48
CA ASP A 347 21.78 1.29 45.55
C ASP A 347 22.05 0.04 44.73
N LEU A 348 21.18 -0.96 44.89
CA LEU A 348 21.31 -2.23 44.16
C LEU A 348 20.99 -2.11 42.67
N ALA A 349 20.46 -0.98 42.19
CA ALA A 349 20.40 -0.68 40.75
C ALA A 349 21.75 -0.19 40.18
N ALA A 350 22.57 0.46 41.01
CA ALA A 350 23.84 1.05 40.62
C ALA A 350 24.99 0.02 40.49
N GLY A 351 24.94 -1.07 41.27
CA GLY A 351 25.99 -2.09 41.27
C GLY A 351 25.52 -3.44 41.81
N ILE A 352 26.31 -4.49 41.58
CA ILE A 352 26.22 -5.77 42.28
C ILE A 352 27.33 -5.85 43.31
N ASP A 353 28.56 -5.61 42.88
CA ASP A 353 29.70 -5.50 43.78
C ASP A 353 29.94 -4.04 44.12
N PHE A 354 30.30 -3.78 45.37
CA PHE A 354 30.52 -2.44 45.88
C PHE A 354 31.87 -2.33 46.58
N THR A 355 32.43 -1.13 46.62
CA THR A 355 33.60 -0.82 47.45
C THR A 355 33.40 0.48 48.21
N VAL A 356 33.89 0.52 49.45
CA VAL A 356 33.89 1.73 50.27
C VAL A 356 35.16 1.78 51.11
N THR A 357 35.77 2.97 51.19
CA THR A 357 36.84 3.25 52.15
C THR A 357 36.24 4.06 53.29
N LEU A 358 36.34 3.56 54.53
CA LEU A 358 35.76 4.21 55.68
C LEU A 358 36.67 5.33 56.18
N ALA A 359 36.17 6.58 56.22
CA ALA A 359 36.92 7.71 56.79
C ALA A 359 36.53 8.02 58.25
N GLY A 360 35.60 7.24 58.82
CA GLY A 360 35.09 7.42 60.17
C GLY A 360 34.24 6.23 60.60
N ASN A 361 33.67 6.29 61.81
CA ASN A 361 32.70 5.31 62.25
C ASN A 361 31.38 5.53 61.49
N ARG A 362 30.94 4.54 60.71
CA ARG A 362 29.80 4.65 59.79
C ARG A 362 28.71 3.64 60.12
N THR A 363 27.53 3.86 59.54
CA THR A 363 26.45 2.87 59.50
C THR A 363 26.20 2.46 58.05
N LEU A 364 26.15 1.17 57.76
CA LEU A 364 25.66 0.66 56.48
C LEU A 364 24.15 0.87 56.43
N GLY A 365 23.67 1.73 55.53
CA GLY A 365 22.25 2.05 55.34
C GLY A 365 21.42 0.85 54.91
N ASN A 366 20.09 1.01 54.90
CA ASN A 366 19.23 0.04 54.20
C ASN A 366 19.43 0.23 52.68
N PRO A 367 19.61 -0.85 51.90
CA PRO A 367 19.76 -0.73 50.46
C PRO A 367 18.45 -0.26 49.80
N THR A 368 18.59 0.46 48.69
CA THR A 368 17.48 0.84 47.80
C THR A 368 17.41 -0.07 46.57
N ASN A 369 16.27 -0.06 45.87
CA ASN A 369 16.04 -0.84 44.64
C ASN A 369 16.37 -2.34 44.80
N THR A 370 15.96 -2.92 45.94
CA THR A 370 16.20 -4.33 46.26
C THR A 370 15.51 -5.26 45.28
N VAL A 371 16.27 -6.16 44.68
CA VAL A 371 15.76 -7.27 43.86
C VAL A 371 15.96 -8.56 44.66
N VAL A 372 14.87 -9.30 44.91
CA VAL A 372 14.92 -10.56 45.68
C VAL A 372 15.77 -11.58 44.94
N GLY A 373 16.65 -12.27 45.67
CA GLY A 373 17.61 -13.24 45.14
C GLY A 373 18.89 -12.62 44.58
N LYS A 374 19.02 -11.29 44.57
CA LYS A 374 20.28 -10.62 44.18
C LYS A 374 21.34 -10.85 45.25
N ARG A 375 22.55 -11.18 44.79
CA ARG A 375 23.73 -11.48 45.62
C ARG A 375 24.93 -10.72 45.09
N GLY A 376 25.84 -10.37 45.98
CA GLY A 376 27.07 -9.67 45.66
C GLY A 376 27.92 -9.46 46.92
N ARG A 377 28.95 -8.63 46.80
CA ARG A 377 29.85 -8.30 47.91
C ARG A 377 30.06 -6.80 48.07
N ILE A 378 30.41 -6.38 49.28
CA ILE A 378 30.91 -5.05 49.59
C ILE A 378 32.33 -5.20 50.10
N ARG A 379 33.30 -4.66 49.37
CA ARG A 379 34.70 -4.53 49.81
C ARG A 379 34.82 -3.29 50.68
N VAL A 380 35.02 -3.50 51.98
CA VAL A 380 35.21 -2.44 52.96
C VAL A 380 36.70 -2.30 53.24
N VAL A 381 37.22 -1.08 53.10
CA VAL A 381 38.64 -0.76 53.30
C VAL A 381 38.77 0.22 54.46
N GLN A 382 39.67 -0.05 55.40
CA GLN A 382 40.06 0.90 56.44
C GLN A 382 40.84 2.07 55.82
N ASP A 383 40.68 3.28 56.35
CA ASP A 383 41.54 4.40 55.97
C ASP A 383 43.00 4.21 56.42
N ALA A 384 43.83 5.23 56.19
CA ALA A 384 45.23 5.24 56.59
C ALA A 384 45.46 5.22 58.12
N THR A 385 44.42 5.41 58.94
CA THR A 385 44.52 5.34 60.42
C THR A 385 44.11 3.96 60.94
N GLY A 386 43.05 3.37 60.36
CA GLY A 386 42.44 2.16 60.86
C GLY A 386 41.49 2.40 62.05
N GLY A 387 40.96 1.30 62.60
CA GLY A 387 40.07 1.33 63.75
C GLY A 387 38.65 1.84 63.50
N ARG A 388 38.23 1.97 62.23
CA ARG A 388 36.86 2.40 61.88
C ARG A 388 35.87 1.27 62.08
N THR A 389 34.70 1.61 62.62
CA THR A 389 33.59 0.66 62.81
C THR A 389 32.49 0.87 61.77
N LEU A 390 31.80 -0.22 61.43
CA LEU A 390 30.63 -0.20 60.57
C LEU A 390 29.43 -0.83 61.29
N ALA A 391 28.48 0.00 61.70
CA ALA A 391 27.20 -0.47 62.21
C ALA A 391 26.29 -0.93 61.06
N LYS A 392 25.27 -1.75 61.34
CA LYS A 392 24.30 -2.24 60.35
C LYS A 392 22.92 -1.63 60.59
N SER A 393 22.22 -1.25 59.53
CA SER A 393 20.82 -0.80 59.62
C SER A 393 19.84 -1.94 59.89
N GLY A 394 18.58 -1.59 60.15
CA GLY A 394 17.52 -2.54 60.55
C GLY A 394 17.27 -3.67 59.56
N ASN A 395 17.37 -3.42 58.25
CA ASN A 395 17.11 -4.46 57.23
C ASN A 395 18.33 -5.36 56.99
N CYS A 396 19.52 -4.94 57.45
CA CYS A 396 20.76 -5.70 57.36
C CYS A 396 20.86 -6.70 58.53
N LYS A 397 20.75 -7.98 58.21
CA LYS A 397 20.71 -9.09 59.18
C LYS A 397 22.00 -9.89 59.14
N THR A 398 22.56 -10.16 60.30
CA THR A 398 23.73 -11.03 60.50
C THR A 398 23.29 -12.26 61.28
N ALA A 399 24.03 -13.37 61.17
CA ALA A 399 23.75 -14.57 61.95
C ALA A 399 23.76 -14.25 63.46
N GLY A 400 22.69 -14.63 64.19
CA GLY A 400 22.56 -14.32 65.61
C GLY A 400 22.49 -12.83 65.97
N GLY A 401 22.36 -11.94 64.99
CA GLY A 401 22.31 -10.49 65.21
C GLY A 401 23.65 -9.84 65.58
N VAL A 402 24.77 -10.56 65.43
CA VAL A 402 26.11 -10.07 65.77
C VAL A 402 26.50 -8.80 65.01
N THR A 403 27.32 -7.94 65.62
CA THR A 403 27.82 -6.73 64.96
C THR A 403 28.84 -7.07 63.86
N LEU A 404 29.01 -6.16 62.90
CA LEU A 404 30.03 -6.29 61.86
C LEU A 404 31.39 -5.88 62.44
N ALA A 405 32.10 -6.84 63.03
CA ALA A 405 33.41 -6.61 63.64
C ALA A 405 34.53 -6.63 62.58
N LEU A 406 34.83 -5.46 62.00
CA LEU A 406 35.86 -5.26 60.97
C LEU A 406 37.29 -5.43 61.52
N SER A 407 38.25 -5.66 60.61
CA SER A 407 39.68 -5.57 60.85
C SER A 407 40.07 -4.12 61.17
N THR A 408 41.02 -3.91 62.09
CA THR A 408 41.34 -2.57 62.62
C THR A 408 42.64 -1.97 62.10
N ALA A 409 43.49 -2.73 61.40
CA ALA A 409 44.72 -2.20 60.85
C ALA A 409 44.43 -1.19 59.72
N ALA A 410 45.30 -0.18 59.59
CA ALA A 410 45.23 0.79 58.50
C ALA A 410 45.27 0.08 57.14
N GLY A 411 44.40 0.49 56.20
CA GLY A 411 44.31 -0.12 54.87
C GLY A 411 43.80 -1.56 54.83
N ALA A 412 43.41 -2.16 55.97
CA ALA A 412 42.88 -3.52 55.99
C ALA A 412 41.60 -3.64 55.17
N VAL A 413 41.45 -4.77 54.47
CA VAL A 413 40.31 -5.06 53.61
C VAL A 413 39.48 -6.18 54.22
N ASP A 414 38.17 -5.95 54.31
CA ASP A 414 37.18 -6.96 54.66
C ASP A 414 36.12 -7.04 53.56
N TYR A 415 35.52 -8.22 53.39
CA TYR A 415 34.42 -8.43 52.47
C TYR A 415 33.13 -8.73 53.23
N ILE A 416 32.05 -8.04 52.85
CA ILE A 416 30.70 -8.33 53.31
C ILE A 416 29.93 -8.91 52.14
N ASP A 417 29.64 -10.21 52.20
CA ASP A 417 28.76 -10.86 51.25
C ASP A 417 27.31 -10.58 51.64
N TYR A 418 26.46 -10.29 50.65
CA TYR A 418 25.05 -10.03 50.89
C TYR A 418 24.14 -10.93 50.03
N ASP A 419 22.98 -11.30 50.59
CA ASP A 419 21.91 -12.02 49.91
C ASP A 419 20.57 -11.36 50.23
N VAL A 420 19.87 -10.87 49.20
CA VAL A 420 18.60 -10.18 49.35
C VAL A 420 17.47 -11.22 49.43
N VAL A 421 17.07 -11.57 50.65
CA VAL A 421 15.99 -12.54 50.89
C VAL A 421 14.62 -11.88 50.71
N SER A 422 14.49 -10.61 51.11
CA SER A 422 13.32 -9.75 50.85
C SER A 422 13.73 -8.28 50.89
N ALA A 423 12.83 -7.34 50.55
CA ALA A 423 13.10 -5.90 50.62
C ALA A 423 13.49 -5.40 52.03
N THR A 424 13.16 -6.15 53.09
CA THR A 424 13.43 -5.80 54.48
C THR A 424 14.36 -6.78 55.20
N ASN A 425 14.85 -7.81 54.50
CA ASN A 425 15.73 -8.84 55.05
C ASN A 425 16.90 -9.11 54.09
N ILE A 426 18.02 -8.46 54.38
CA ILE A 426 19.27 -8.58 53.61
C ILE A 426 20.23 -9.33 54.53
N ARG A 427 20.52 -10.58 54.19
CA ARG A 427 21.47 -11.39 54.95
C ARG A 427 22.87 -10.91 54.61
N LEU A 428 23.67 -10.65 55.64
CA LEU A 428 25.08 -10.28 55.55
C LEU A 428 25.96 -11.37 56.19
N SER A 429 27.11 -11.60 55.57
CA SER A 429 28.20 -12.41 56.13
C SER A 429 29.51 -11.66 55.99
N LEU A 430 30.32 -11.63 57.05
CA LEU A 430 31.59 -10.92 57.07
C LEU A 430 32.75 -11.91 56.94
N SER A 431 33.63 -11.64 55.97
CA SER A 431 34.88 -12.34 55.74
C SER A 431 36.02 -11.34 55.95
N LYS A 432 36.87 -11.58 56.95
CA LYS A 432 37.81 -10.59 57.49
C LYS A 432 39.28 -10.92 57.23
N GLY A 433 40.12 -9.89 57.25
CA GLY A 433 41.58 -10.02 57.23
C GLY A 433 42.13 -10.42 55.85
N TRP A 434 41.54 -9.91 54.78
CA TRP A 434 42.05 -10.11 53.43
C TRP A 434 43.21 -9.14 53.21
N SER A 435 44.41 -9.67 53.01
CA SER A 435 45.64 -8.92 52.74
C SER A 435 46.04 -9.00 51.28
#